data_AF-A0A562P1Z5-F1
#
_entry.id   AF-A0A562P1Z5-F1
#
_cell.length_a   1.000
_cell.length_b   1.000
_cell.length_c   1.000
_cell.angle_alpha   90.00
_cell.angle_beta   90.00
_cell.angle_gamma   90.00
#
_symmetry.space_group_name_H-M   'P 1'
#
loop_
_entity.id
_entity.type
_entity.pdbx_description
1 polymer ?
#
loop_
_entity_poly.entity_id
_entity_poly.type
_entity_poly.pdbx_seq_one_letter_code
_entity_poly.pdbx_strand_id
1 'polypeptide(L)'
;MQPICRDIVAALQPDDELLNEVEIVLDSTGVVHGQFGFVEAYQGKKAEIEEWLSDPREPERVFAERHMRDLDRQIAADQCRSMEEHELRKRAYENLAEDQAACAPAEDADGH
;
A
#
# COMPACT_ATOMS: atom_id res chain seq x y z
N MET A 1 10.14 -8.61 -11.24
CA MET A 1 11.31 -8.42 -10.35
C MET A 1 12.63 -8.63 -11.09
N GLN A 2 13.68 -7.88 -10.77
CA GLN A 2 14.99 -8.01 -11.42
C GLN A 2 15.71 -9.29 -10.95
N PRO A 3 16.20 -10.16 -11.86
CA PRO A 3 16.89 -11.42 -11.50
C PRO A 3 18.06 -11.22 -10.54
N ILE A 4 18.71 -10.06 -10.60
CA ILE A 4 19.88 -9.72 -9.77
C ILE A 4 19.58 -9.74 -8.27
N CYS A 5 18.38 -9.32 -7.84
CA CYS A 5 18.03 -9.32 -6.41
C CYS A 5 17.99 -10.75 -5.87
N ARG A 6 17.50 -11.67 -6.68
CA ARG A 6 17.41 -13.09 -6.36
C ARG A 6 18.80 -13.71 -6.21
N ASP A 7 19.69 -13.42 -7.16
CA ASP A 7 21.08 -13.89 -7.11
C ASP A 7 21.86 -13.32 -5.93
N ILE A 8 21.60 -12.06 -5.54
CA ILE A 8 22.17 -11.46 -4.33
C ILE A 8 21.67 -12.23 -3.10
N VAL A 9 20.36 -12.44 -2.95
CA VAL A 9 19.78 -13.18 -1.81
C VAL A 9 20.37 -14.59 -1.71
N ALA A 10 20.55 -15.29 -2.83
CA ALA A 10 21.17 -16.62 -2.85
C ALA A 10 22.63 -16.64 -2.37
N ALA A 11 23.35 -15.53 -2.55
CA ALA A 11 24.76 -15.41 -2.19
C ALA A 11 25.00 -14.95 -0.74
N LEU A 12 23.96 -14.44 -0.05
CA LEU A 12 24.06 -13.89 1.30
C LEU A 12 23.81 -14.96 2.38
N GLN A 13 24.34 -14.73 3.58
CA GLN A 13 24.06 -15.57 4.75
C GLN A 13 22.67 -15.26 5.34
N PRO A 14 22.06 -16.21 6.08
CA PRO A 14 20.68 -16.09 6.57
C PRO A 14 20.34 -14.89 7.47
N ASP A 15 21.33 -14.13 7.95
CA ASP A 15 21.15 -12.94 8.80
C ASP A 15 22.03 -11.76 8.35
N ASP A 16 22.44 -11.78 7.07
CA ASP A 16 23.26 -10.71 6.52
C ASP A 16 22.46 -9.39 6.49
N GLU A 17 23.06 -8.31 6.96
CA GLU A 17 22.45 -6.98 6.98
C GLU A 17 22.07 -6.48 5.58
N LEU A 18 22.77 -6.95 4.54
CA LEU A 18 22.46 -6.63 3.15
C LEU A 18 21.11 -7.18 2.68
N LEU A 19 20.57 -8.20 3.36
CA LEU A 19 19.20 -8.67 3.06
C LEU A 19 18.15 -7.58 3.34
N ASN A 20 18.40 -6.69 4.30
CA ASN A 20 17.51 -5.57 4.58
C ASN A 20 17.59 -4.51 3.47
N GLU A 21 18.77 -4.27 2.91
CA GLU A 21 18.92 -3.35 1.77
C GLU A 21 18.23 -3.89 0.52
N VAL A 22 18.33 -5.20 0.26
CA VAL A 22 17.57 -5.85 -0.82
C VAL A 22 16.07 -5.66 -0.61
N GLU A 23 15.59 -5.88 0.62
CA GLU A 23 14.20 -5.66 0.97
C GLU A 23 13.74 -4.21 0.73
N ILE A 24 14.51 -3.20 1.13
CA ILE A 24 14.21 -1.78 0.87
C ILE A 24 14.08 -1.51 -0.64
N VAL A 25 14.99 -2.07 -1.44
CA VAL A 25 14.94 -1.94 -2.90
C VAL A 25 13.68 -2.61 -3.46
N LEU A 26 13.35 -3.80 -2.98
CA LEU A 26 12.15 -4.54 -3.39
C LEU A 26 10.86 -3.87 -2.94
N ASP A 27 10.85 -3.16 -1.81
CA ASP A 27 9.71 -2.41 -1.28
C ASP A 27 9.49 -1.08 -2.01
N SER A 28 10.52 -0.52 -2.63
CA SER A 28 10.44 0.80 -3.26
C SER A 28 9.29 0.89 -4.27
N THR A 29 8.36 1.81 -4.02
CA THR A 29 7.26 2.10 -4.96
C THR A 29 7.59 3.33 -5.77
N GLY A 30 7.11 3.35 -7.02
CA GLY A 30 7.02 4.59 -7.78
C GLY A 30 5.92 5.50 -7.26
N VAL A 31 5.55 6.50 -8.04
CA VAL A 31 4.36 7.31 -7.73
C VAL A 31 3.11 6.44 -7.87
N VAL A 32 2.33 6.37 -6.79
CA VAL A 32 1.03 5.69 -6.76
C VAL A 32 -0.10 6.71 -6.89
N HIS A 33 -1.26 6.26 -7.37
CA HIS A 33 -2.42 7.11 -7.61
C HIS A 33 -3.66 6.52 -6.93
N GLY A 34 -4.60 7.38 -6.58
CA GLY A 34 -5.85 6.97 -5.95
C GLY A 34 -5.68 6.62 -4.46
N GLN A 35 -6.83 6.37 -3.81
CA GLN A 35 -6.91 6.16 -2.37
C GLN A 35 -6.21 4.87 -1.90
N PHE A 36 -6.09 3.85 -2.75
CA PHE A 36 -5.52 2.54 -2.41
C PHE A 36 -4.27 2.23 -3.23
N GLY A 37 -3.60 3.26 -3.77
CA GLY A 37 -2.48 3.06 -4.69
C GLY A 37 -1.30 2.29 -4.08
N PHE A 38 -1.05 2.43 -2.77
CA PHE A 38 -0.03 1.64 -2.08
C PHE A 38 -0.45 0.18 -1.90
N VAL A 39 -1.70 -0.09 -1.52
CA VAL A 39 -2.26 -1.45 -1.47
C VAL A 39 -2.07 -2.16 -2.81
N GLU A 40 -2.43 -1.51 -3.92
CA GLU A 40 -2.28 -2.06 -5.27
C GLU A 40 -0.81 -2.31 -5.61
N ALA A 41 0.08 -1.38 -5.28
CA ALA A 41 1.51 -1.53 -5.51
C ALA A 41 2.11 -2.72 -4.73
N TYR A 42 1.75 -2.86 -3.45
CA TYR A 42 2.22 -3.96 -2.62
C TYR A 42 1.65 -5.32 -3.06
N GLN A 43 0.39 -5.36 -3.52
CA GLN A 43 -0.18 -6.56 -4.12
C GLN A 43 0.57 -6.98 -5.40
N GLY A 44 0.94 -6.02 -6.25
CA GLY A 44 1.79 -6.27 -7.41
C GLY A 44 3.13 -6.88 -7.03
N LYS A 45 3.80 -6.33 -6.01
CA LYS A 45 5.06 -6.87 -5.48
C LYS A 45 4.91 -8.28 -4.91
N LYS A 46 3.81 -8.58 -4.22
CA LYS A 46 3.51 -9.95 -3.76
C LYS A 46 3.45 -10.94 -4.93
N ALA A 47 2.75 -10.57 -6.01
CA ALA A 47 2.65 -11.41 -7.19
C ALA A 47 4.03 -11.65 -7.85
N GLU A 48 4.93 -10.67 -7.81
CA GLU A 48 6.30 -10.83 -8.32
C GLU A 48 7.17 -11.77 -7.47
N ILE A 49 6.90 -11.90 -6.17
CA ILE A 49 7.69 -12.74 -5.24
C ILE A 49 7.11 -14.15 -5.10
N GLU A 50 5.86 -14.36 -5.49
CA GLU A 50 5.20 -15.66 -5.38
C GLU A 50 6.01 -16.79 -6.06
N GLU A 51 6.64 -16.50 -7.19
CA GLU A 51 7.52 -17.47 -7.89
C GLU A 51 8.79 -17.85 -7.12
N TRP A 52 9.23 -17.06 -6.13
CA TRP A 52 10.42 -17.34 -5.33
C TRP A 52 10.14 -18.38 -4.25
N LEU A 53 8.87 -18.52 -3.84
CA LEU A 53 8.44 -19.56 -2.90
C LEU A 53 8.66 -20.98 -3.45
N SER A 54 8.73 -21.12 -4.78
CA SER A 54 8.96 -22.39 -5.45
C SER A 54 10.43 -22.61 -5.87
N ASP A 55 11.36 -21.71 -5.49
CA ASP A 55 12.77 -21.86 -5.86
C ASP A 55 13.44 -23.03 -5.11
N PRO A 56 14.33 -23.82 -5.76
CA PRO A 56 15.12 -24.83 -5.06
C PRO A 56 16.12 -24.26 -4.03
N ARG A 57 16.51 -22.98 -4.14
CA ARG A 57 17.46 -22.32 -3.24
C ARG A 57 16.74 -21.92 -1.95
N GLU A 58 17.13 -22.57 -0.86
CA GLU A 58 16.57 -22.31 0.47
C GLU A 58 16.66 -20.83 0.92
N PRO A 59 17.76 -20.08 0.67
CA PRO A 59 17.84 -18.66 1.06
C PRO A 59 16.74 -17.81 0.42
N GLU A 60 16.38 -18.09 -0.84
CA GLU A 60 15.38 -17.34 -1.56
C GLU A 60 13.97 -17.63 -1.06
N ARG A 61 13.67 -18.90 -0.78
CA ARG A 61 12.39 -19.29 -0.19
C ARG A 61 12.18 -18.65 1.18
N VAL A 62 13.20 -18.72 2.05
CA VAL A 62 13.14 -18.13 3.39
C VAL A 62 12.96 -16.61 3.31
N PHE A 63 13.71 -15.95 2.43
CA PHE A 63 13.59 -14.51 2.20
C PHE A 63 12.20 -14.14 1.67
N ALA A 64 11.71 -14.84 0.65
CA ALA A 64 10.41 -14.61 0.04
C ALA A 64 9.26 -14.79 1.05
N GLU A 65 9.30 -15.82 1.88
CA GLU A 65 8.31 -16.05 2.93
C GLU A 65 8.29 -14.91 3.96
N ARG A 66 9.46 -14.41 4.38
CA ARG A 66 9.54 -13.26 5.30
C ARG A 66 8.95 -12.03 4.64
N HIS A 67 9.41 -11.71 3.44
CA HIS A 67 9.03 -10.50 2.75
C HIS A 67 7.54 -10.48 2.37
N MET A 68 6.94 -11.63 2.03
CA MET A 68 5.48 -11.71 1.83
C MET A 68 4.69 -11.35 3.10
N ARG A 69 5.15 -11.79 4.28
CA ARG A 69 4.51 -11.41 5.55
C ARG A 69 4.67 -9.91 5.81
N ASP A 70 5.79 -9.33 5.42
CA ASP A 70 6.05 -7.91 5.59
C ASP A 70 5.16 -7.06 4.67
N LEU A 71 5.03 -7.45 3.40
CA LEU A 71 4.06 -6.87 2.46
C LEU A 71 2.61 -7.00 2.96
N ASP A 72 2.23 -8.14 3.54
CA ASP A 72 0.89 -8.31 4.14
C ASP A 72 0.63 -7.33 5.28
N ARG A 73 1.62 -7.09 6.15
CA ARG A 73 1.51 -6.09 7.21
C ARG A 73 1.39 -4.68 6.64
N GLN A 74 2.17 -4.35 5.62
CA GLN A 74 2.12 -3.04 4.96
C GLN A 74 0.75 -2.81 4.27
N ILE A 75 0.22 -3.82 3.58
CA ILE A 75 -1.11 -3.78 2.96
C ILE A 75 -2.19 -3.52 4.01
N ALA A 76 -2.20 -4.28 5.11
CA ALA A 76 -3.20 -4.11 6.15
C ALA A 76 -3.14 -2.71 6.79
N ALA A 77 -1.92 -2.22 7.05
CA ALA A 77 -1.71 -0.88 7.61
C ALA A 77 -2.20 0.23 6.66
N ASP A 78 -1.91 0.12 5.36
CA ASP A 78 -2.31 1.10 4.37
C ASP A 78 -3.82 1.07 4.08
N GLN A 79 -4.44 -0.12 4.07
CA GLN A 79 -5.89 -0.26 3.98
C GLN A 79 -6.59 0.45 5.14
N CYS A 80 -6.13 0.23 6.38
CA CYS A 80 -6.69 0.87 7.56
C CYS A 80 -6.60 2.41 7.45
N ARG A 81 -5.40 2.93 7.14
CA ARG A 81 -5.17 4.37 6.96
C ARG A 81 -6.06 4.96 5.86
N SER A 82 -6.14 4.29 4.72
CA SER A 82 -6.89 4.76 3.56
C SER A 82 -8.40 4.77 3.82
N MET A 83 -8.90 3.80 4.58
CA MET A 83 -10.30 3.77 5.03
C MET A 83 -10.60 4.89 6.03
N GLU A 84 -9.73 5.12 7.03
CA GLU A 84 -9.88 6.22 7.97
C GLU A 84 -9.91 7.57 7.26
N GLU A 85 -9.03 7.78 6.28
CA GLU A 85 -9.01 9.00 5.47
C GLU A 85 -10.28 9.13 4.61
N HIS A 86 -10.77 8.01 4.04
CA HIS A 86 -12.01 7.99 3.27
C HIS A 86 -13.19 8.47 4.12
N GLU A 87 -13.33 7.92 5.33
CA GLU A 87 -14.41 8.25 6.25
C GLU A 87 -14.33 9.71 6.71
N LEU A 88 -13.15 10.20 7.05
CA LEU A 88 -12.95 11.59 7.45
C LEU A 88 -13.35 12.55 6.32
N ARG A 89 -12.92 12.24 5.08
CA ARG A 89 -13.24 13.03 3.91
C ARG A 89 -14.75 13.05 3.64
N LYS A 90 -15.42 11.90 3.75
CA LYS A 90 -16.88 11.79 3.58
C LYS A 90 -17.62 12.66 4.59
N ARG A 91 -17.26 12.60 5.88
CA ARG A 91 -17.87 13.42 6.93
C ARG A 91 -17.63 14.91 6.71
N ALA A 92 -16.44 15.29 6.26
CA ALA A 92 -16.14 16.69 5.94
C ALA A 92 -17.04 17.22 4.80
N TYR A 93 -17.32 16.42 3.78
CA TYR A 93 -18.25 16.78 2.70
C TYR A 93 -19.71 16.87 3.18
N GLU A 94 -20.15 15.94 4.03
CA GLU A 94 -21.48 15.96 4.63
C GLU A 94 -21.69 17.24 5.45
N ASN A 95 -20.75 17.58 6.34
CA ASN A 95 -20.80 18.80 7.13
C ASN A 95 -20.81 20.07 6.26
N LEU A 96 -19.98 20.12 5.20
CA LEU A 96 -19.94 21.26 4.28
C LEU A 96 -21.30 21.45 3.57
N ALA A 97 -21.97 20.36 3.21
CA ALA A 97 -23.30 20.41 2.60
C ALA A 97 -24.37 20.92 3.58
N GLU A 98 -24.31 20.52 4.84
CA GLU A 98 -25.19 21.03 5.91
C GLU A 98 -24.99 22.53 6.15
N ASP A 99 -23.74 23.00 6.23
CA ASP A 99 -23.41 24.41 6.40
C ASP A 99 -23.92 25.27 5.22
N GLN A 100 -23.79 24.77 3.99
CA GLN A 100 -24.31 25.45 2.80
C GLN A 100 -25.84 25.49 2.77
N ALA A 101 -26.51 24.41 3.18
CA ALA A 101 -27.97 24.36 3.29
C ALA A 101 -28.50 25.31 4.37
N ALA A 102 -27.78 25.46 5.49
CA ALA A 102 -28.12 26.39 6.56
C ALA A 102 -27.91 27.86 6.18
N CYS A 103 -27.03 28.15 5.22
CA CYS A 103 -26.73 29.51 4.75
C CYS A 103 -27.52 29.92 3.50
N ALA A 104 -28.33 29.03 2.93
CA ALA A 104 -29.18 29.35 1.78
C ALA A 104 -30.24 30.40 2.20
N PRO A 105 -30.29 31.60 1.57
CA PRO A 105 -31.33 32.56 1.88
C PRO A 105 -32.69 31.95 1.54
N ALA A 106 -33.67 32.11 2.43
CA ALA A 106 -35.06 31.84 2.08
C ALA A 106 -35.39 32.73 0.89
N GLU A 107 -35.61 32.14 -0.30
CA GLU A 107 -36.16 32.89 -1.42
C GLU A 107 -37.48 33.49 -0.95
N ASP A 108 -37.49 34.81 -0.78
CA ASP A 108 -38.66 35.59 -0.40
C ASP A 108 -39.74 35.35 -1.45
N ALA A 109 -40.70 34.50 -1.11
CA ALA A 109 -41.94 34.33 -1.84
C ALA A 109 -42.84 35.54 -1.55
N ASP A 110 -42.46 36.72 -2.04
CA ASP A 110 -43.33 37.88 -2.13
C ASP A 110 -43.46 38.25 -3.62
N GLY A 111 -44.53 37.76 -4.22
CA GLY A 111 -44.77 37.83 -5.67
C GLY A 111 -46.26 37.89 -5.99
N HIS A 112 -46.84 39.03 -5.59
CA HIS A 112 -48.03 39.73 -6.13
C HIS A 112 -49.35 38.99 -6.36
#